data_AF-A0A060CJX8-F1
#
_entry.id   AF-A0A060CJX8-F1
#
_cell.length_a   1.000
_cell.length_b   1.000
_cell.length_c   1.000
_cell.angle_alpha   90.00
_cell.angle_beta   90.00
_cell.angle_gamma   90.00
#
_symmetry.space_group_name_H-M   'P 1'
#
loop_
_entity.id
_entity.type
_entity.pdbx_description
1 polymer ?
#
loop_
_entity_poly.entity_id
_entity_poly.type
_entity_poly.pdbx_seq_one_letter_code
_entity_poly.pdbx_strand_id
1 'polypeptide(L)'
;PAIGVCYYPEHWPEDLWERDAARMAELGIKWVRIGEFAWSRLEPRPDELTFDWIIRAMDVLGRHGLKVVFGTPTATPPRWVVDKHPDMLAVDAQGRRRGFGSRRHYDFSHLGYREEAGRITRLLADAVGDHPALGRLADRQ
;
A
#
# COMPACT_ATOMS: atom_id res chain seq x y z
N PRO A 1 -25.43 -6.47 5.36
CA PRO A 1 -24.13 -6.99 4.84
C PRO A 1 -23.61 -6.06 3.74
N ALA A 2 -22.31 -5.77 3.71
CA ALA A 2 -21.67 -4.97 2.66
C ALA A 2 -20.56 -5.79 1.99
N ILE A 3 -20.41 -5.64 0.67
CA ILE A 3 -19.40 -6.34 -0.14
C ILE A 3 -18.25 -5.38 -0.44
N GLY A 4 -17.03 -5.92 -0.48
CA GLY A 4 -15.83 -5.20 -0.87
C GLY A 4 -15.02 -5.93 -1.93
N VAL A 5 -14.07 -5.22 -2.54
CA VAL A 5 -13.12 -5.76 -3.52
C VAL A 5 -11.71 -5.25 -3.22
N CYS A 6 -10.70 -6.03 -3.58
CA CYS A 6 -9.31 -5.58 -3.59
C CYS A 6 -9.00 -5.02 -4.98
N TYR A 7 -8.51 -3.79 -5.05
CA TYR A 7 -8.21 -3.11 -6.30
C TYR A 7 -6.77 -2.60 -6.26
N TYR A 8 -6.10 -2.66 -7.41
CA TYR A 8 -4.70 -2.26 -7.57
C TYR A 8 -4.62 -1.18 -8.64
N PRO A 9 -5.00 0.08 -8.33
CA PRO A 9 -4.95 1.17 -9.29
C PRO A 9 -3.56 1.33 -9.92
N GLU A 10 -2.50 0.99 -9.20
CA GLU A 10 -1.13 0.98 -9.71
C GLU A 10 -0.89 0.02 -10.89
N HIS A 11 -1.71 -1.01 -11.07
CA HIS A 11 -1.55 -1.97 -12.17
C HIS A 11 -2.23 -1.52 -13.47
N TRP A 12 -3.04 -0.46 -13.43
CA TRP A 12 -3.86 -0.03 -14.55
C TRP A 12 -3.57 1.41 -14.94
N PRO A 13 -3.65 1.74 -16.24
CA PRO A 13 -3.68 3.13 -16.72
C PRO A 13 -4.79 3.95 -16.03
N GLU A 14 -4.54 5.24 -15.77
CA GLU A 14 -5.47 6.10 -15.01
C GLU A 14 -6.83 6.27 -15.71
N ASP A 15 -6.88 6.17 -17.04
CA ASP A 15 -8.11 6.27 -17.84
C ASP A 15 -9.09 5.11 -17.60
N LEU A 16 -8.63 4.00 -16.99
CA LEU A 16 -9.51 2.88 -16.61
C LEU A 16 -10.17 3.08 -15.24
N TRP A 17 -9.60 3.90 -14.35
CA TRP A 17 -10.02 3.97 -12.95
C TRP A 17 -11.47 4.43 -12.81
N GLU A 18 -11.90 5.41 -13.60
CA GLU A 18 -13.26 5.96 -13.57
C GLU A 18 -14.30 4.89 -13.95
N ARG A 19 -14.01 4.13 -15.01
CA ARG A 19 -14.87 3.05 -15.48
C ARG A 19 -14.93 1.91 -14.47
N ASP A 20 -13.80 1.56 -13.88
CA ASP A 20 -13.72 0.49 -12.89
C ASP A 20 -14.51 0.87 -11.62
N ALA A 21 -14.36 2.10 -11.13
CA ALA A 21 -15.11 2.62 -9.98
C ALA A 21 -16.63 2.64 -10.23
N ALA A 22 -17.06 3.12 -11.39
CA ALA A 22 -18.47 3.12 -11.79
C ALA A 22 -19.06 1.70 -11.77
N ARG A 23 -18.36 0.72 -12.38
CA ARG A 23 -18.79 -0.68 -12.39
C ARG A 23 -18.84 -1.30 -11.00
N MET A 24 -17.87 -0.98 -10.14
CA MET A 24 -17.90 -1.44 -8.75
C MET A 24 -19.16 -0.94 -8.03
N ALA A 25 -19.48 0.34 -8.20
CA ALA A 25 -20.67 0.95 -7.60
C ALA A 25 -21.98 0.35 -8.15
N GLU A 26 -22.09 0.15 -9.47
CA GLU A 26 -23.23 -0.50 -10.13
C GLU A 26 -23.49 -1.92 -9.61
N LEU A 27 -22.43 -2.67 -9.33
CA LEU A 27 -22.50 -4.02 -8.74
C LEU A 27 -22.83 -4.02 -7.23
N GLY A 28 -22.99 -2.84 -6.62
CA GLY A 28 -23.32 -2.70 -5.21
C GLY A 28 -22.13 -2.85 -4.26
N ILE A 29 -20.89 -2.84 -4.77
CA ILE A 29 -19.68 -2.84 -3.93
C ILE A 29 -19.64 -1.53 -3.13
N LYS A 30 -19.26 -1.62 -1.86
CA LYS A 30 -19.18 -0.46 -0.94
C LYS A 30 -17.77 -0.17 -0.46
N TRP A 31 -16.90 -1.18 -0.43
CA TRP A 31 -15.55 -1.08 0.11
C TRP A 31 -14.51 -1.48 -0.93
N VAL A 32 -13.44 -0.70 -1.03
CA VAL A 32 -12.31 -1.00 -1.93
C VAL A 32 -11.02 -0.94 -1.13
N ARG A 33 -10.25 -2.04 -1.14
CA ARG A 33 -8.91 -2.06 -0.54
C ARG A 33 -7.85 -1.75 -1.58
N ILE A 34 -6.92 -0.86 -1.26
CA ILE A 34 -5.81 -0.44 -2.14
C ILE A 34 -4.51 -0.25 -1.34
N GLY A 35 -3.36 -0.22 -2.03
CA GLY A 35 -2.10 0.32 -1.51
C GLY A 35 -1.14 -0.68 -0.85
N GLU A 36 -1.55 -1.90 -0.53
CA GLU A 36 -0.77 -2.83 0.31
C GLU A 36 0.58 -3.30 -0.28
N PHE A 37 0.78 -3.12 -1.59
CA PHE A 37 2.01 -3.48 -2.30
C PHE A 37 2.67 -2.30 -3.03
N ALA A 38 2.20 -1.08 -2.77
CA ALA A 38 2.55 0.08 -3.57
C ALA A 38 3.83 0.81 -3.14
N TRP A 39 4.63 0.31 -2.17
CA TRP A 39 5.75 1.07 -1.60
C TRP A 39 6.72 1.56 -2.69
N SER A 40 7.14 0.67 -3.60
CA SER A 40 8.05 1.04 -4.70
C SER A 40 7.48 2.10 -5.67
N ARG A 41 6.15 2.25 -5.74
CA ARG A 41 5.46 3.29 -6.52
C ARG A 41 5.21 4.56 -5.73
N LEU A 42 5.16 4.47 -4.41
CA LEU A 42 4.96 5.60 -3.51
C LEU A 42 6.28 6.27 -3.16
N GLU A 43 7.37 5.50 -3.16
CA GLU A 43 8.73 5.92 -2.83
C GLU A 43 9.74 5.11 -3.67
N PRO A 44 9.89 5.42 -4.97
CA PRO A 44 10.80 4.71 -5.88
C PRO A 44 12.27 4.79 -5.47
N ARG A 45 12.68 5.89 -4.82
CA ARG A 45 13.99 6.10 -4.21
C ARG A 45 13.82 6.65 -2.79
N PRO A 46 14.83 6.50 -1.91
CA PRO A 46 14.77 7.08 -0.57
C PRO A 46 14.35 8.56 -0.62
N ASP A 47 13.30 8.91 0.13
CA ASP A 47 12.77 10.27 0.28
C ASP A 47 12.17 10.90 -1.00
N GLU A 48 12.07 10.16 -2.11
CA GLU A 48 11.38 10.57 -3.34
C GLU A 48 9.91 10.13 -3.29
N LEU A 49 9.07 10.87 -2.55
CA LEU A 49 7.66 10.51 -2.33
C LEU A 49 6.75 10.97 -3.46
N THR A 50 5.89 10.08 -3.96
CA THR A 50 4.91 10.36 -5.02
C THR A 50 3.51 9.88 -4.63
N PHE A 51 2.81 10.65 -3.81
CA PHE A 51 1.46 10.31 -3.32
C PHE A 51 0.31 10.80 -4.21
N ASP A 52 0.56 11.72 -5.14
CA ASP A 52 -0.51 12.33 -5.93
C ASP A 52 -1.38 11.32 -6.69
N TRP A 53 -0.78 10.25 -7.20
CA TRP A 53 -1.51 9.24 -7.97
C TRP A 53 -2.46 8.41 -7.10
N ILE A 54 -2.08 8.10 -5.85
CA ILE A 54 -2.95 7.33 -4.96
C ILE A 54 -4.07 8.21 -4.41
N ILE A 55 -3.81 9.50 -4.19
CA ILE A 55 -4.83 10.49 -3.85
C ILE A 55 -5.85 10.60 -4.99
N ARG A 56 -5.41 10.76 -6.24
CA ARG A 56 -6.30 10.76 -7.41
C ARG A 56 -7.13 9.48 -7.53
N ALA A 57 -6.55 8.31 -7.25
CA ALA A 57 -7.29 7.05 -7.23
C ALA A 57 -8.37 7.04 -6.15
N MET A 58 -8.08 7.56 -4.95
CA MET A 58 -9.05 7.72 -3.87
C MET A 58 -10.16 8.71 -4.23
N ASP A 59 -9.85 9.81 -4.92
CA ASP A 59 -10.85 10.77 -5.42
C ASP A 59 -11.82 10.09 -6.39
N VAL A 60 -11.30 9.32 -7.37
CA VAL A 60 -12.11 8.58 -8.33
C VAL A 60 -13.05 7.60 -7.60
N LEU A 61 -12.51 6.78 -6.71
CA LEU A 61 -13.31 5.83 -5.93
C LEU A 61 -14.38 6.56 -5.09
N GLY A 62 -14.00 7.66 -4.45
CA GLY A 62 -14.87 8.48 -3.62
C GLY A 62 -16.03 9.11 -4.39
N ARG A 63 -15.80 9.59 -5.62
CA ARG A 63 -16.86 10.15 -6.50
C ARG A 63 -17.99 9.16 -6.77
N HIS A 64 -17.67 7.86 -6.82
CA HIS A 64 -18.64 6.78 -7.00
C HIS A 64 -19.22 6.24 -5.69
N GLY A 65 -18.97 6.93 -4.57
CA GLY A 65 -19.50 6.56 -3.25
C GLY A 65 -18.83 5.35 -2.61
N LEU A 66 -17.67 4.93 -3.12
CA LEU A 66 -16.90 3.81 -2.57
C LEU A 66 -16.07 4.28 -1.37
N LYS A 67 -16.03 3.47 -0.31
CA LYS A 67 -15.17 3.70 0.86
C LYS A 67 -13.87 2.93 0.73
N VAL A 68 -12.76 3.60 0.99
CA VAL A 68 -11.42 3.03 0.83
C VAL A 68 -10.93 2.43 2.15
N VAL A 69 -10.46 1.19 2.09
CA VAL A 69 -9.59 0.58 3.11
C VAL A 69 -8.16 0.70 2.61
N PHE A 70 -7.38 1.60 3.21
CA PHE A 70 -6.02 1.85 2.75
C PHE A 70 -5.04 0.92 3.47
N GLY A 71 -4.32 0.10 2.71
CA GLY A 71 -3.30 -0.82 3.22
C GLY A 71 -1.94 -0.16 3.33
N THR A 72 -1.25 -0.33 4.47
CA THR A 72 0.16 0.06 4.57
C THR A 72 1.02 -0.84 3.67
N PRO A 73 1.99 -0.29 2.94
CA PRO A 73 2.66 -1.03 1.88
C PRO A 73 3.84 -1.89 2.38
N THR A 74 3.85 -2.21 3.69
CA THR A 74 5.00 -2.76 4.39
C THR A 74 5.26 -4.23 4.02
N ALA A 75 4.29 -4.96 3.48
CA ALA A 75 4.49 -6.36 3.09
C ALA A 75 5.56 -6.57 1.98
N THR A 76 5.86 -5.53 1.21
CA THR A 76 6.80 -5.54 0.08
C THR A 76 7.68 -4.28 0.10
N PRO A 77 8.67 -4.20 1.00
CA PRO A 77 9.60 -3.09 0.98
C PRO A 77 10.35 -3.07 -0.36
N PRO A 78 10.63 -1.88 -0.93
CA PRO A 78 11.30 -1.76 -2.20
C PRO A 78 12.76 -2.19 -2.11
N ARG A 79 13.39 -2.43 -3.26
CA ARG A 79 14.77 -2.92 -3.33
C ARG A 79 15.75 -2.03 -2.55
N TRP A 80 15.57 -0.71 -2.62
CA TRP A 80 16.45 0.23 -1.92
C TRP A 80 16.38 0.11 -0.39
N VAL A 81 15.25 -0.30 0.19
CA VAL A 81 15.16 -0.58 1.65
C VAL A 81 15.99 -1.81 1.99
N VAL A 82 15.95 -2.84 1.14
CA VAL A 82 16.77 -4.04 1.31
C VAL A 82 18.26 -3.73 1.15
N ASP A 83 18.63 -2.85 0.22
CA ASP A 83 20.02 -2.43 0.05
C ASP A 83 20.51 -1.56 1.22
N LYS A 84 19.62 -0.75 1.81
CA LYS A 84 19.89 0.04 3.02
C LYS A 84 20.03 -0.84 4.27
N HIS A 85 19.23 -1.89 4.38
CA HIS A 85 19.18 -2.81 5.52
C HIS A 85 19.36 -4.27 5.07
N PRO A 86 20.55 -4.69 4.62
CA PRO A 86 20.76 -6.04 4.08
C PRO A 86 20.58 -7.15 5.13
N ASP A 87 20.64 -6.81 6.41
CA ASP A 87 20.40 -7.65 7.58
C ASP A 87 18.92 -7.76 8.00
N MET A 88 18.02 -7.03 7.34
CA MET A 88 16.58 -7.14 7.59
C MET A 88 15.98 -8.48 7.13
N LEU A 89 16.70 -9.23 6.29
CA LEU A 89 16.16 -10.41 5.63
C LEU A 89 15.97 -11.56 6.62
N ALA A 90 14.75 -12.07 6.69
CA ALA A 90 14.44 -13.21 7.56
C ALA A 90 15.28 -14.44 7.17
N VAL A 91 15.70 -15.19 8.18
CA VAL A 91 16.47 -16.43 8.02
C VAL A 91 15.56 -17.62 8.31
N ASP A 92 15.57 -18.63 7.42
CA ASP A 92 14.79 -19.85 7.62
C ASP A 92 15.45 -20.82 8.62
N ALA A 93 14.75 -21.91 8.95
CA ALA A 93 15.24 -22.91 9.88
C ALA A 93 16.53 -23.64 9.44
N GLN A 94 16.95 -23.49 8.18
CA GLN A 94 18.19 -24.05 7.63
C GLN A 94 19.32 -23.00 7.56
N GLY A 95 19.11 -21.80 8.11
CA GLY A 95 20.11 -20.73 8.11
C GLY A 95 20.18 -19.96 6.78
N ARG A 96 19.20 -20.12 5.88
CA ARG A 96 19.21 -19.44 4.57
C ARG A 96 18.44 -18.14 4.63
N ARG A 97 19.01 -17.08 4.06
CA ARG A 97 18.33 -15.78 3.93
C ARG A 97 17.21 -15.85 2.91
N ARG A 98 16.03 -15.32 3.26
CA ARG A 98 14.89 -15.13 2.36
C ARG A 98 15.11 -13.85 1.56
N GLY A 99 15.73 -13.98 0.39
CA GLY A 99 16.11 -12.84 -0.45
C GLY A 99 14.94 -12.03 -1.04
N PHE A 100 15.28 -10.88 -1.62
CA PHE A 100 14.38 -10.04 -2.40
C PHE A 100 13.94 -10.73 -3.70
N GLY A 101 12.77 -10.36 -4.23
CA GLY A 101 12.20 -10.89 -5.48
C GLY A 101 10.79 -11.49 -5.32
N SER A 102 10.32 -11.61 -4.08
CA SER A 102 8.93 -11.94 -3.73
C SER A 102 8.40 -10.94 -2.70
N ARG A 103 7.72 -11.42 -1.65
CA ARG A 103 7.11 -10.58 -0.59
C ARG A 103 7.41 -11.15 0.79
N ARG A 104 7.24 -10.33 1.84
CA ARG A 104 7.40 -10.74 3.24
C ARG A 104 8.78 -11.37 3.52
N HIS A 105 9.82 -10.75 2.98
CA HIS A 105 11.22 -11.16 3.12
C HIS A 105 11.93 -10.53 4.32
N TYR A 106 11.23 -9.71 5.12
CA TYR A 106 11.77 -9.07 6.33
C TYR A 106 11.56 -9.91 7.59
N ASP A 107 12.41 -9.70 8.59
CA ASP A 107 12.24 -10.18 9.96
C ASP A 107 11.45 -9.17 10.81
N PHE A 108 10.50 -9.65 11.62
CA PHE A 108 9.66 -8.79 12.47
C PHE A 108 10.45 -8.12 13.61
N SER A 109 11.56 -8.72 14.05
CA SER A 109 12.41 -8.22 15.13
C SER A 109 13.45 -7.21 14.67
N HIS A 110 13.66 -7.05 13.35
CA HIS A 110 14.66 -6.14 12.81
C HIS A 110 14.28 -4.67 13.02
N LEU A 111 15.01 -3.97 13.89
CA LEU A 111 14.69 -2.60 14.32
C LEU A 111 14.71 -1.59 13.18
N GLY A 112 15.73 -1.61 12.32
CA GLY A 112 15.81 -0.67 11.19
C GLY A 112 14.64 -0.81 10.21
N TYR A 113 14.11 -2.03 10.06
CA TYR A 113 12.94 -2.27 9.21
C TYR A 113 11.65 -1.78 9.88
N ARG A 114 11.52 -1.96 11.20
CA ARG A 114 10.40 -1.40 11.96
C ARG A 114 10.37 0.13 11.88
N GLU A 115 11.54 0.77 11.91
CA GLU A 115 11.67 2.23 11.75
C GLU A 115 11.22 2.68 10.36
N GLU A 116 11.66 2.00 9.29
CA GLU A 116 11.24 2.29 7.91
C GLU A 116 9.74 2.05 7.69
N ALA A 117 9.22 0.91 8.18
CA ALA A 117 7.81 0.57 8.12
C ALA A 117 6.95 1.60 8.86
N GLY A 118 7.40 2.05 10.03
CA GLY A 118 6.77 3.12 10.79
C GLY A 118 6.83 4.47 10.06
N ARG A 119 7.96 4.79 9.43
CA ARG A 119 8.14 6.05 8.68
C ARG A 119 7.17 6.14 7.51
N ILE A 120 7.14 5.14 6.62
CA ILE A 120 6.22 5.16 5.47
C ILE A 120 4.75 5.15 5.92
N THR A 121 4.42 4.45 7.01
CA THR A 121 3.06 4.40 7.56
C THR A 121 2.61 5.77 8.06
N ARG A 122 3.47 6.52 8.77
CA ARG A 122 3.16 7.88 9.23
C ARG A 122 2.98 8.84 8.06
N LEU A 123 3.93 8.83 7.11
CA LEU A 123 3.85 9.67 5.91
C LEU A 123 2.55 9.44 5.12
N LEU A 124 2.14 8.18 4.96
CA LEU A 124 0.87 7.86 4.32
C LEU A 124 -0.34 8.27 5.15
N ALA A 125 -0.31 8.05 6.46
CA ALA A 125 -1.38 8.49 7.34
C ALA A 125 -1.58 10.01 7.29
N ASP A 126 -0.49 10.79 7.22
CA ASP A 126 -0.55 12.24 7.06
C ASP A 126 -1.08 12.63 5.67
N ALA A 127 -0.68 11.90 4.62
CA ALA A 127 -1.07 12.22 3.24
C ALA A 127 -2.54 11.89 2.92
N VAL A 128 -3.08 10.79 3.46
CA VAL A 128 -4.43 10.31 3.09
C VAL A 128 -5.43 10.31 4.26
N GLY A 129 -4.99 10.63 5.47
CA GLY A 129 -5.77 10.49 6.72
C GLY A 129 -7.06 11.29 6.75
N ASP A 130 -7.06 12.49 6.18
CA ASP A 130 -8.23 13.37 6.11
C ASP A 130 -9.02 13.24 4.80
N HIS A 131 -8.65 12.27 3.95
CA HIS A 131 -9.30 12.09 2.65
C HIS A 131 -10.76 11.61 2.82
N PRO A 132 -11.78 12.26 2.22
CA PRO A 132 -13.20 11.91 2.43
C PRO A 132 -13.60 10.47 2.06
N ALA A 133 -12.89 9.90 1.08
CA ALA A 133 -13.06 8.50 0.67
C ALA A 133 -12.47 7.49 1.67
N LEU A 134 -11.53 7.90 2.54
CA LEU A 134 -10.92 7.00 3.51
C LEU A 134 -11.98 6.54 4.51
N GLY A 135 -12.20 5.23 4.56
CA GLY A 135 -13.07 4.61 5.57
C GLY A 135 -12.26 3.97 6.69
N ARG A 136 -11.11 3.34 6.39
CA ARG A 136 -10.20 2.74 7.37
C ARG A 136 -8.76 2.72 6.85
N LEU A 137 -7.79 2.86 7.76
CA LEU A 137 -6.38 2.53 7.53
C LEU A 137 -6.12 1.14 8.12
N ALA A 138 -5.62 0.19 7.33
CA ALA A 138 -5.24 -1.13 7.81
C ALA A 138 -3.82 -1.09 8.41
N ASP A 139 -3.61 -1.82 9.51
CA ASP A 139 -2.34 -1.90 10.26
C ASP A 139 -1.81 -0.54 10.76
N ARG A 140 -2.55 0.11 11.67
CA ARG A 140 -1.92 0.98 12.68
C ARG A 140 -1.17 0.06 13.66
N GLN A 141 0.12 -0.17 13.42
CA GLN A 141 1.03 -0.73 14.42
C GLN A 141 1.50 0.36 15.39
#